data_AF-A0A0Q7EWS3-F1
#
_entry.id   AF-A0A0Q7EWS3-F1
#
_cell.length_a   1.000
_cell.length_b   1.000
_cell.length_c   1.000
_cell.angle_alpha   90.00
_cell.angle_beta   90.00
_cell.angle_gamma   90.00
#
_symmetry.space_group_name_H-M   'P 1'
#
loop_
_entity.id
_entity.type
_entity.pdbx_description
1 polymer ?
#
loop_
_entity_poly.entity_id
_entity_poly.type
_entity_poly.pdbx_seq_one_letter_code
_entity_poly.pdbx_strand_id
1 'polypeptide(L)'
;MPSNAVGAGWAFNSGHSYAGQFSLAGAMTIDSIQGYFSTDAGTVGISLFSSVADGDGGFIPGSALRTASIATAAGALAWTGALALDWAVGPGAYWVVFTSSYSAASQASMPGWAPQPLAGYALQQGGQWYNAADLDLGMGLRVDATANASAPAASVPEPGSVALLSLGLVAAGALRRRRKPS
;
A
#
# COMPACT_ATOMS: atom_id res chain seq x y z
N MET A 1 2.44 -5.66 -35.11
CA MET A 1 2.41 -6.19 -33.72
C MET A 1 3.06 -5.12 -32.86
N PRO A 2 2.40 -4.49 -31.87
CA PRO A 2 3.11 -3.53 -31.04
C PRO A 2 4.08 -4.32 -30.15
N SER A 3 5.37 -4.12 -30.38
CA SER A 3 6.43 -4.58 -29.49
C SER A 3 6.36 -3.74 -28.22
N ASN A 4 5.85 -4.30 -27.12
CA ASN A 4 6.02 -3.68 -25.81
C ASN A 4 7.50 -3.82 -25.44
N ALA A 5 8.28 -2.83 -25.87
CA ALA A 5 9.71 -2.79 -25.67
C ALA A 5 9.98 -2.65 -24.17
N VAL A 6 10.72 -3.62 -23.63
CA VAL A 6 11.44 -3.49 -22.37
C VAL A 6 12.21 -2.16 -22.44
N GLY A 7 11.82 -1.17 -21.64
CA GLY A 7 12.36 0.21 -21.66
C GLY A 7 11.35 1.32 -22.00
N ALA A 8 10.12 0.99 -22.38
CA ALA A 8 9.06 1.97 -22.64
C ALA A 8 8.28 2.31 -21.35
N GLY A 9 8.92 3.01 -20.42
CA GLY A 9 8.30 3.40 -19.14
C GLY A 9 9.32 3.90 -18.13
N TRP A 10 8.88 4.04 -16.89
CA TRP A 10 9.78 4.38 -15.80
C TRP A 10 10.68 3.18 -15.48
N ALA A 11 11.97 3.42 -15.25
CA ALA A 11 12.94 2.35 -15.05
C ALA A 11 12.58 1.51 -13.81
N PHE A 12 12.43 0.21 -13.96
CA PHE A 12 12.19 -0.70 -12.85
C PHE A 12 13.41 -1.60 -12.66
N ASN A 13 14.32 -1.18 -11.78
CA ASN A 13 15.58 -1.86 -11.47
C ASN A 13 16.02 -1.59 -10.03
N SER A 14 17.20 -2.06 -9.60
CA SER A 14 17.66 -1.88 -8.21
C SER A 14 17.78 -0.44 -7.72
N GLY A 15 17.80 0.54 -8.62
CA GLY A 15 17.83 1.96 -8.28
C GLY A 15 16.45 2.61 -8.11
N HIS A 16 15.38 1.87 -8.41
CA HIS A 16 14.01 2.39 -8.47
C HIS A 16 13.01 1.45 -7.81
N SER A 17 12.18 1.99 -6.93
CA SER A 17 11.03 1.27 -6.37
C SER A 17 9.77 2.08 -6.57
N TYR A 18 8.63 1.41 -6.60
CA TYR A 18 7.36 2.07 -6.83
C TYR A 18 6.32 1.61 -5.84
N ALA A 19 5.48 2.54 -5.39
CA ALA A 19 4.41 2.28 -4.44
C ALA A 19 3.06 2.70 -5.01
N GLY A 20 2.05 1.88 -4.76
CA GLY A 20 0.66 2.15 -5.09
C GLY A 20 -0.22 2.10 -3.85
N GLN A 21 -1.10 3.08 -3.69
CA GLN A 21 -2.03 3.13 -2.57
C GLN A 21 -3.37 2.47 -2.92
N PHE A 22 -3.95 1.74 -1.96
CA PHE A 22 -5.31 1.22 -2.04
C PHE A 22 -5.97 1.27 -0.65
N SER A 23 -7.29 1.07 -0.60
CA SER A 23 -8.05 1.08 0.66
C SER A 23 -9.00 -0.10 0.76
N LEU A 24 -9.16 -0.63 1.97
CA LEU A 24 -10.08 -1.71 2.29
C LEU A 24 -11.18 -1.19 3.23
N ALA A 25 -12.44 -1.43 2.83
CA ALA A 25 -13.60 -1.04 3.63
C ALA A 25 -13.88 -1.98 4.80
N GLY A 26 -13.34 -3.20 4.77
CA GLY A 26 -13.55 -4.24 5.78
C GLY A 26 -12.33 -5.15 5.92
N ALA A 27 -12.37 -6.05 6.91
CA ALA A 27 -11.34 -7.06 7.07
C ALA A 27 -11.42 -8.08 5.93
N MET A 28 -10.28 -8.30 5.27
CA MET A 28 -10.16 -9.18 4.10
C MET A 28 -8.88 -10.01 4.17
N THR A 29 -8.83 -11.08 3.39
CA THR A 29 -7.60 -11.79 3.08
C THR A 29 -7.19 -11.40 1.68
N ILE A 30 -5.97 -10.86 1.53
CA ILE A 30 -5.39 -10.60 0.21
C ILE A 30 -4.85 -11.92 -0.33
N ASP A 31 -5.36 -12.32 -1.49
CA ASP A 31 -5.06 -13.56 -2.20
C ASP A 31 -4.02 -13.36 -3.31
N SER A 32 -3.99 -12.16 -3.90
CA SER A 32 -3.07 -11.81 -4.98
C SER A 32 -2.70 -10.33 -4.98
N ILE A 33 -1.44 -10.03 -5.31
CA ILE A 33 -0.97 -8.66 -5.57
C ILE A 33 -0.15 -8.70 -6.86
N GLN A 34 -0.56 -7.91 -7.84
CA GLN A 34 0.08 -7.84 -9.15
C GLN A 34 0.32 -6.39 -9.56
N GLY A 35 1.50 -6.13 -10.13
CA GLY A 35 1.82 -4.88 -10.79
C GLY A 35 1.84 -5.04 -12.30
N TYR A 36 1.70 -3.93 -13.03
CA TYR A 36 1.84 -3.92 -14.49
C TYR A 36 3.24 -3.42 -14.86
N PHE A 37 4.16 -4.34 -15.16
CA PHE A 37 5.56 -4.03 -15.48
C PHE A 37 6.16 -5.09 -16.41
N SER A 38 7.24 -4.74 -17.10
CA SER A 38 8.11 -5.71 -17.77
C SER A 38 9.17 -6.22 -16.79
N THR A 39 9.68 -7.42 -17.02
CA THR A 39 10.61 -8.09 -16.08
C THR A 39 11.95 -8.39 -16.69
N ASP A 40 12.93 -8.62 -15.81
CA ASP A 40 14.25 -9.15 -16.13
C ASP A 40 14.55 -10.38 -15.25
N ALA A 41 15.67 -11.05 -15.50
CA ALA A 41 16.15 -12.14 -14.65
C ALA A 41 16.49 -11.64 -13.24
N GLY A 42 15.82 -12.18 -12.23
CA GLY A 42 16.03 -11.80 -10.83
C GLY A 42 14.79 -12.05 -9.98
N THR A 43 14.56 -11.16 -9.02
CA THR A 43 13.45 -11.24 -8.07
C THR A 43 12.72 -9.91 -8.01
N VAL A 44 11.39 -9.96 -7.97
CA VAL A 44 10.54 -8.82 -7.59
C VAL A 44 10.09 -9.01 -6.15
N GLY A 45 10.34 -8.01 -5.31
CA GLY A 45 9.83 -7.93 -3.95
C GLY A 45 8.50 -7.19 -3.92
N ILE A 46 7.56 -7.68 -3.11
CA ILE A 46 6.24 -7.10 -2.91
C ILE A 46 6.03 -6.94 -1.41
N SER A 47 5.85 -5.69 -0.97
CA SER A 47 5.74 -5.36 0.45
C SER A 47 4.52 -4.51 0.73
N LEU A 48 3.76 -4.88 1.76
CA LEU A 48 2.58 -4.16 2.22
C LEU A 48 2.93 -3.27 3.41
N PHE A 49 2.53 -2.00 3.38
CA PHE A 49 2.72 -1.03 4.45
C PHE A 49 1.38 -0.41 4.84
N SER A 50 1.22 -0.03 6.11
CA SER A 50 0.12 0.84 6.51
C SER A 50 0.33 2.27 5.97
N SER A 51 -0.75 2.95 5.62
CA SER A 51 -0.72 4.35 5.25
C SER A 51 -0.75 5.24 6.50
N VAL A 52 0.30 5.22 7.33
CA VAL A 52 0.49 6.29 8.32
C VAL A 52 1.17 7.44 7.58
N ALA A 53 0.41 8.51 7.35
CA ALA A 53 0.90 9.71 6.68
C ALA A 53 1.71 10.55 7.68
N ASP A 54 3.03 10.54 7.57
CA ASP A 54 3.87 11.51 8.27
C ASP A 54 3.84 12.84 7.50
N GLY A 55 2.87 13.69 7.85
CA GLY A 55 2.95 15.16 7.72
C GLY A 55 2.66 15.80 6.37
N ASP A 56 3.18 15.29 5.26
CA ASP A 56 3.21 16.05 3.99
C ASP A 56 2.58 15.34 2.78
N GLY A 57 1.73 14.35 3.01
CA GLY A 57 0.94 13.69 1.94
C GLY A 57 1.73 12.75 1.02
N GLY A 58 3.00 12.48 1.31
CA GLY A 58 3.84 11.50 0.62
C GLY A 58 3.88 10.12 1.28
N PHE A 59 4.37 9.12 0.56
CA PHE A 59 4.69 7.81 1.11
C PHE A 59 6.10 7.81 1.70
N ILE A 60 6.20 7.53 2.99
CA ILE A 60 7.47 7.16 3.65
C ILE A 60 7.22 5.77 4.25
N PRO A 61 7.90 4.72 3.76
CA PRO A 61 7.68 3.39 4.30
C PRO A 61 8.16 3.31 5.75
N GLY A 62 7.24 2.99 6.66
CA GLY A 62 7.57 2.45 7.98
C GLY A 62 8.00 0.98 7.88
N SER A 63 7.68 0.18 8.90
CA SER A 63 7.90 -1.27 8.84
C SER A 63 6.89 -1.96 7.92
N ALA A 64 7.37 -2.88 7.08
CA ALA A 64 6.48 -3.71 6.26
C ALA A 64 5.61 -4.61 7.15
N LEU A 65 4.31 -4.65 6.88
CA LEU A 65 3.34 -5.51 7.55
C LEU A 65 3.43 -6.95 7.02
N ARG A 66 3.60 -7.08 5.71
CA ARG A 66 3.68 -8.35 4.99
C ARG A 66 4.64 -8.20 3.82
N THR A 67 5.33 -9.28 3.46
CA THR A 67 6.25 -9.31 2.33
C THR A 67 6.13 -10.64 1.58
N ALA A 68 6.29 -10.58 0.27
CA ALA A 68 6.43 -11.72 -0.62
C ALA A 68 7.48 -11.39 -1.68
N SER A 69 7.95 -12.42 -2.38
CA SER A 69 8.81 -12.25 -3.53
C SER A 69 8.52 -13.29 -4.59
N ILE A 70 8.77 -12.93 -5.84
CA ILE A 70 8.66 -13.83 -6.99
C ILE A 70 9.96 -13.83 -7.78
N ALA A 71 10.38 -15.00 -8.22
CA ALA A 71 11.45 -15.11 -9.21
C ALA A 71 10.91 -14.73 -10.59
N THR A 72 11.71 -14.02 -11.38
CA THR A 72 11.35 -13.57 -12.72
C THR A 72 12.46 -13.88 -13.71
N ALA A 73 12.08 -13.96 -14.99
CA ALA A 73 12.97 -13.96 -16.14
C ALA A 73 12.70 -12.71 -17.00
N ALA A 74 13.51 -12.51 -18.05
CA ALA A 74 13.23 -11.48 -19.05
C ALA A 74 11.84 -11.70 -19.65
N GLY A 75 10.99 -10.68 -19.55
CA GLY A 75 9.58 -10.77 -19.91
C GLY A 75 9.05 -9.45 -20.43
N ALA A 76 8.14 -9.54 -21.41
CA ALA A 76 7.41 -8.38 -21.90
C ALA A 76 6.47 -7.83 -20.82
N LEU A 77 6.03 -6.59 -21.02
CA LEU A 77 5.08 -5.91 -20.15
C LEU A 77 3.78 -6.73 -19.96
N ALA A 78 3.49 -7.09 -18.71
CA ALA A 78 2.32 -7.88 -18.33
C ALA A 78 1.91 -7.58 -16.88
N TRP A 79 0.75 -8.12 -16.48
CA TRP A 79 0.40 -8.21 -15.06
C TRP A 79 1.22 -9.33 -14.42
N THR A 80 2.05 -8.98 -13.45
CA THR A 80 2.98 -9.91 -12.79
C THR A 80 3.02 -9.62 -11.30
N GLY A 81 3.06 -10.66 -10.47
CA GLY A 81 3.13 -10.49 -9.03
C GLY A 81 2.95 -11.79 -8.27
N ALA A 82 2.68 -11.68 -6.97
CA ALA A 82 2.50 -12.80 -6.08
C ALA A 82 1.04 -13.27 -6.10
N LEU A 83 0.87 -14.59 -6.18
CA LEU A 83 -0.40 -15.29 -6.16
C LEU A 83 -0.45 -16.22 -4.95
N ALA A 84 -1.63 -16.72 -4.61
CA ALA A 84 -1.86 -17.62 -3.48
C ALA A 84 -1.28 -17.06 -2.15
N LEU A 85 -1.45 -15.75 -1.97
CA LEU A 85 -1.21 -15.10 -0.69
C LEU A 85 -2.32 -15.48 0.29
N ASP A 86 -2.03 -15.33 1.59
CA ASP A 86 -3.00 -15.51 2.68
C ASP A 86 -2.78 -14.40 3.71
N TRP A 87 -2.86 -13.16 3.24
CA TRP A 87 -2.58 -12.00 4.08
C TRP A 87 -3.88 -11.46 4.66
N ALA A 88 -4.20 -11.88 5.89
CA ALA A 88 -5.25 -11.25 6.67
C ALA A 88 -4.89 -9.79 6.99
N VAL A 89 -5.75 -8.87 6.58
CA VAL A 89 -5.64 -7.42 6.80
C VAL A 89 -6.98 -6.84 7.26
N GLY A 90 -6.91 -5.86 8.16
CA GLY A 90 -8.07 -5.12 8.62
C GLY A 90 -8.53 -4.06 7.59
N PRO A 91 -9.64 -3.36 7.88
CA PRO A 91 -10.00 -2.15 7.14
C PRO A 91 -8.91 -1.08 7.31
N GLY A 92 -8.69 -0.28 6.27
CA GLY A 92 -7.70 0.80 6.29
C GLY A 92 -7.13 1.13 4.92
N ALA A 93 -6.25 2.14 4.89
CA ALA A 93 -5.47 2.51 3.72
C ALA A 93 -4.06 1.89 3.80
N TYR A 94 -3.60 1.36 2.68
CA TYR A 94 -2.37 0.60 2.57
C TYR A 94 -1.58 1.02 1.33
N TRP A 95 -0.27 0.79 1.39
CA TRP A 95 0.64 0.92 0.27
C TRP A 95 1.24 -0.44 -0.09
N VAL A 96 1.22 -0.77 -1.38
CA VAL A 96 2.01 -1.87 -1.93
C VAL A 96 3.26 -1.27 -2.56
N VAL A 97 4.43 -1.75 -2.15
CA VAL A 97 5.71 -1.42 -2.78
C VAL A 97 6.20 -2.59 -3.62
N PHE A 98 6.58 -2.28 -4.85
CA PHE A 98 7.35 -3.15 -5.72
C PHE A 98 8.82 -2.74 -5.71
N THR A 99 9.70 -3.70 -5.43
CA THR A 99 11.16 -3.57 -5.57
C THR A 99 11.67 -4.64 -6.54
N SER A 100 12.87 -4.45 -7.09
CA SER A 100 13.51 -5.47 -7.90
C SER A 100 14.97 -5.67 -7.52
N SER A 101 15.46 -6.89 -7.73
CA SER A 101 16.88 -7.21 -7.63
C SER A 101 17.64 -7.01 -8.94
N TYR A 102 16.99 -6.42 -9.95
CA TYR A 102 17.57 -6.31 -11.29
C TYR A 102 18.77 -5.37 -11.28
N SER A 103 19.74 -5.62 -12.17
CA SER A 103 20.89 -4.73 -12.29
C SER A 103 20.47 -3.31 -12.68
N ALA A 104 21.27 -2.29 -12.34
CA ALA A 104 21.00 -0.91 -12.75
C ALA A 104 20.98 -0.72 -14.29
N ALA A 105 21.56 -1.65 -15.05
CA ALA A 105 21.55 -1.67 -16.51
C ALA A 105 20.29 -2.36 -17.10
N SER A 106 19.45 -2.97 -16.24
CA SER A 106 18.22 -3.61 -16.68
C SER A 106 17.32 -2.63 -17.42
N GLN A 107 16.71 -3.12 -18.48
CA GLN A 107 15.76 -2.37 -19.29
C GLN A 107 14.31 -2.60 -18.79
N ALA A 108 14.10 -3.36 -17.71
CA ALA A 108 12.78 -3.54 -17.12
C ALA A 108 12.14 -2.19 -16.76
N SER A 109 10.82 -2.11 -16.90
CA SER A 109 10.10 -0.85 -16.85
C SER A 109 8.69 -1.01 -16.31
N MET A 110 8.20 0.03 -15.64
CA MET A 110 6.83 0.17 -15.17
C MET A 110 6.18 1.34 -15.92
N PRO A 111 5.29 1.08 -16.90
CA PRO A 111 4.73 2.12 -17.74
C PRO A 111 3.65 2.95 -17.02
N GLY A 112 3.53 4.21 -17.41
CA GLY A 112 2.51 5.13 -16.89
C GLY A 112 1.23 5.23 -17.69
N TRP A 113 0.73 4.09 -18.16
CA TRP A 113 -0.54 4.01 -18.90
C TRP A 113 -1.30 2.73 -18.57
N ALA A 114 -1.15 2.22 -17.34
CA ALA A 114 -1.84 1.01 -16.94
C ALA A 114 -3.36 1.20 -17.02
N PRO A 115 -4.10 0.15 -17.42
CA PRO A 115 -5.56 0.17 -17.35
C PRO A 115 -6.01 0.40 -15.90
N GLN A 116 -6.79 1.46 -15.65
CA GLN A 116 -7.28 1.87 -14.32
C GLN A 116 -6.17 2.23 -13.33
N PRO A 117 -5.59 3.44 -13.42
CA PRO A 117 -4.59 3.90 -12.47
C PRO A 117 -5.18 4.05 -11.05
N LEU A 118 -4.34 3.85 -10.04
CA LEU A 118 -4.63 4.09 -8.63
C LEU A 118 -4.79 5.57 -8.33
N ALA A 119 -5.42 5.85 -7.18
CA ALA A 119 -5.61 7.21 -6.68
C ALA A 119 -4.33 7.86 -6.12
N GLY A 120 -3.29 7.08 -5.82
CA GLY A 120 -2.06 7.58 -5.19
C GLY A 120 -0.84 6.73 -5.49
N TYR A 121 0.28 7.40 -5.75
CA TYR A 121 1.54 6.80 -6.10
C TYR A 121 2.72 7.45 -5.39
N ALA A 122 3.76 6.66 -5.20
CA ALA A 122 5.07 7.17 -4.82
C ALA A 122 6.17 6.40 -5.55
N LEU A 123 7.30 7.07 -5.73
CA LEU A 123 8.48 6.45 -6.32
C LEU A 123 9.67 6.65 -5.39
N GLN A 124 10.55 5.66 -5.38
CA GLN A 124 11.83 5.74 -4.74
C GLN A 124 12.91 5.81 -5.81
N GLN A 125 13.83 6.76 -5.65
CA GLN A 125 15.01 6.88 -6.50
C GLN A 125 16.18 7.36 -5.65
N GLY A 126 17.33 6.70 -5.79
CA GLY A 126 18.57 7.12 -5.10
C GLY A 126 18.47 7.10 -3.57
N GLY A 127 17.63 6.22 -3.00
CA GLY A 127 17.45 6.11 -1.55
C GLY A 127 16.28 6.93 -0.99
N GLN A 128 15.70 7.84 -1.79
CA GLN A 128 14.70 8.80 -1.32
C GLN A 128 13.33 8.51 -1.93
N TRP A 129 12.27 8.64 -1.13
CA TRP A 129 10.88 8.52 -1.57
C TRP A 129 10.30 9.88 -1.94
N TYR A 130 9.55 9.91 -3.03
CA TYR A 130 8.88 11.10 -3.54
C TYR A 130 7.40 10.80 -3.70
N ASN A 131 6.56 11.75 -3.28
CA ASN A 131 5.15 11.75 -3.68
C ASN A 131 5.09 11.92 -5.20
N ALA A 132 4.37 11.00 -5.85
CA ALA A 132 4.26 10.96 -7.29
C ALA A 132 2.80 11.03 -7.76
N ALA A 133 1.90 11.51 -6.89
CA ALA A 133 0.50 11.73 -7.24
C ALA A 133 0.34 12.67 -8.45
N ASP A 134 1.17 13.72 -8.54
CA ASP A 134 1.12 14.70 -9.64
C ASP A 134 1.91 14.28 -10.88
N LEU A 135 2.70 13.20 -10.80
CA LEU A 135 3.54 12.73 -11.90
C LEU A 135 2.77 11.86 -12.90
N ASP A 136 1.47 11.67 -12.68
CA ASP A 136 0.58 10.78 -13.45
C ASP A 136 1.31 9.48 -13.80
N LEU A 137 1.92 8.86 -12.79
CA LEU A 137 2.76 7.69 -12.99
C LEU A 137 2.01 6.54 -13.64
N GLY A 138 0.67 6.58 -13.66
CA GLY A 138 -0.19 5.66 -14.40
C GLY A 138 0.11 4.19 -14.14
N MET A 139 0.65 3.86 -12.96
CA MET A 139 1.09 2.49 -12.67
C MET A 139 -0.10 1.58 -12.42
N GLY A 140 0.02 0.33 -12.88
CA GLY A 140 -1.00 -0.69 -12.64
C GLY A 140 -0.75 -1.44 -11.36
N LEU A 141 -1.78 -1.52 -10.51
CA LEU A 141 -1.83 -2.41 -9.35
C LEU A 141 -3.18 -3.12 -9.34
N ARG A 142 -3.14 -4.43 -9.16
CA ARG A 142 -4.30 -5.26 -8.88
C ARG A 142 -4.10 -5.94 -7.53
N VAL A 143 -5.11 -5.84 -6.69
CA VAL A 143 -5.18 -6.53 -5.41
C VAL A 143 -6.46 -7.34 -5.42
N ASP A 144 -6.33 -8.65 -5.46
CA ASP A 144 -7.48 -9.56 -5.30
C ASP A 144 -7.56 -9.95 -3.83
N ALA A 145 -8.74 -9.77 -3.24
CA ALA A 145 -8.97 -10.06 -1.84
C ALA A 145 -10.37 -10.65 -1.63
N THR A 146 -10.47 -11.57 -0.68
CA THR A 146 -11.71 -12.22 -0.28
C THR A 146 -12.14 -11.74 1.11
N ALA A 147 -13.45 -11.56 1.28
CA ALA A 147 -14.00 -11.12 2.55
C ALA A 147 -13.77 -12.17 3.64
N ASN A 148 -13.21 -11.75 4.78
CA ASN A 148 -13.08 -12.62 5.94
C ASN A 148 -14.40 -12.68 6.70
N ALA A 149 -15.28 -13.59 6.29
CA ALA A 149 -16.59 -13.80 6.94
C ALA A 149 -16.49 -14.25 8.42
N SER A 150 -15.29 -14.58 8.91
CA SER A 150 -15.06 -15.18 10.23
C SER A 150 -14.10 -14.42 11.14
N ALA A 151 -13.51 -13.31 10.71
CA ALA A 151 -12.61 -12.52 11.56
C ALA A 151 -13.43 -11.43 12.27
N PRO A 152 -13.51 -11.40 13.62
CA PRO A 152 -14.02 -10.22 14.28
C PRO A 152 -13.13 -9.05 13.87
N ALA A 153 -13.73 -7.98 13.35
CA ALA A 153 -13.01 -6.75 13.05
C ALA A 153 -12.21 -6.37 14.31
N ALA A 154 -10.87 -6.40 14.22
CA ALA A 154 -10.06 -5.80 15.26
C ALA A 154 -10.42 -4.32 15.24
N SER A 155 -11.20 -3.89 16.24
CA SER A 155 -11.57 -2.49 16.40
C SER A 155 -10.28 -1.69 16.50
N VAL A 156 -10.09 -0.78 15.55
CA VAL A 156 -9.13 0.30 15.68
C VAL A 156 -9.40 0.95 17.04
N PRO A 157 -8.40 1.09 17.94
CA PRO A 157 -8.61 1.78 19.20
C PRO A 157 -9.17 3.17 18.90
N GLU A 158 -10.41 3.41 19.32
CA GLU A 158 -11.02 4.72 19.15
C GLU A 158 -10.11 5.77 19.80
N PRO A 159 -9.84 6.90 19.13
CA PRO A 159 -9.11 8.01 19.74
C PRO A 159 -9.70 8.31 21.11
N GLY A 160 -8.87 8.63 22.12
CA GLY A 160 -9.24 8.80 23.54
C GLY A 160 -10.37 9.81 23.86
N SER A 161 -11.03 10.37 22.85
CA SER A 161 -12.24 11.19 22.90
C SER A 161 -13.41 10.51 23.64
N VAL A 162 -13.60 9.20 23.54
CA VAL A 162 -14.69 8.49 24.25
C VAL A 162 -14.38 8.33 25.74
N ALA A 163 -13.11 8.14 26.10
CA ALA A 163 -12.66 8.17 27.50
C ALA A 163 -12.84 9.57 28.11
N LEU A 164 -12.59 10.63 27.33
CA LEU A 164 -12.79 12.01 27.79
C LEU A 164 -14.28 12.36 27.97
N LEU A 165 -15.16 11.91 27.08
CA LEU A 165 -16.60 12.15 27.21
C LEU A 165 -17.19 11.45 28.45
N SER A 166 -16.77 10.22 28.72
CA SER A 166 -17.22 9.46 29.89
C SER A 166 -16.71 10.05 31.22
N LEU A 167 -15.46 10.51 31.28
CA LEU A 167 -14.93 11.23 32.45
C LEU A 167 -15.66 12.57 32.70
N GLY A 168 -15.99 13.32 31.65
CA GLY A 168 -16.71 14.60 31.76
C GLY A 168 -18.09 14.47 32.40
N LEU A 169 -18.85 13.43 32.04
CA LEU A 169 -20.20 13.19 32.58
C LEU A 169 -20.20 12.78 34.06
N VAL A 170 -19.20 12.00 34.50
CA VAL A 170 -19.06 11.62 35.91
C VAL A 170 -18.70 12.83 36.78
N ALA A 171 -17.78 13.68 36.32
CA ALA A 171 -17.41 14.91 37.01
C ALA A 171 -18.60 15.89 37.13
N ALA A 172 -19.38 16.07 36.06
CA ALA A 172 -20.56 16.92 36.07
C ALA A 172 -21.68 16.40 37.00
N GLY A 173 -21.88 15.08 37.06
CA GLY A 173 -22.84 14.44 37.98
C GLY A 173 -22.46 14.57 39.45
N ALA A 174 -21.17 14.43 39.77
CA ALA A 174 -20.66 14.58 41.14
C ALA A 174 -20.75 16.03 41.64
N LEU A 175 -20.51 17.01 40.77
CA LEU A 175 -20.65 18.44 41.08
C LEU A 175 -22.12 18.85 41.31
N ARG A 176 -23.07 18.24 40.59
CA ARG A 176 -24.50 18.55 40.76
C ARG A 176 -25.09 17.99 42.06
N ARG A 177 -24.61 16.83 42.55
CA ARG A 177 -25.04 16.26 43.84
C ARG A 177 -24.56 17.07 45.06
N ARG A 178 -23.46 17.82 44.92
CA ARG A 178 -22.92 18.67 46.00
C ARG A 178 -23.66 20.00 46.19
N ARG A 179 -24.63 20.33 45.33
CA ARG A 179 -25.42 21.58 45.39
C ARG A 179 -26.89 21.36 45.73
N LYS A 180 -27.22 20.47 46.69
CA LYS A 180 -28.52 20.53 47.39
C LYS A 180 -28.35 21.38 48.65
N PRO A 181 -28.91 22.60 48.72
CA PRO A 181 -29.09 23.32 49.97
C PRO A 181 -30.22 22.67 50.78
N SER A 182 -30.13 22.84 52.10
CA SER A 182 -31.09 22.44 53.14
C SER A 182 -32.52 22.89 52.87
#